data_AF-A0A4Q3HRQ6-F1
#
_entry.id   AF-A0A4Q3HRQ6-F1
#
_cell.length_a   1.000
_cell.length_b   1.000
_cell.length_c   1.000
_cell.angle_alpha   90.00
_cell.angle_beta   90.00
_cell.angle_gamma   90.00
#
_symmetry.space_group_name_H-M   'P 1'
#
loop_
_entity.id
_entity.type
_entity.pdbx_description
1 polymer ?
#
loop_
_entity_poly.entity_id
_entity_poly.type
_entity_poly.pdbx_seq_one_letter_code
_entity_poly.pdbx_strand_id
1 'polypeptide(L)'
;MTEIHLNDEDRAFVEDLVKHRVYRDADEVVAAGLRLLGSEEGRFIELQRLIEEGLEDVEAGRVHKFGSAEEMLVDIKRMAEASKTSAGN
;
A
#
# COMPACT_ATOMS: atom_id res chain seq x y z
N MET A 1 23.47 -1.03 1.78
CA MET A 1 22.79 -0.02 0.95
C MET A 1 21.63 -0.75 0.29
N THR A 2 20.41 -0.25 0.45
CA THR A 2 19.24 -0.89 -0.17
C THR A 2 19.18 -0.45 -1.63
N GLU A 3 19.04 -1.39 -2.55
CA GLU A 3 18.87 -1.10 -3.97
C GLU A 3 17.37 -1.02 -4.29
N ILE A 4 16.95 0.07 -4.92
CA ILE A 4 15.55 0.33 -5.29
C ILE A 4 15.47 0.38 -6.81
N HIS A 5 14.63 -0.48 -7.40
CA HIS A 5 14.38 -0.48 -8.84
C HIS A 5 13.10 0.30 -9.14
N LEU A 6 13.27 1.47 -9.76
CA LEU A 6 12.16 2.30 -10.22
C LEU A 6 11.77 1.91 -11.65
N ASN A 7 10.48 2.00 -11.95
CA ASN A 7 10.02 1.97 -13.34
C ASN A 7 10.52 3.24 -14.08
N ASP A 8 10.29 3.27 -15.40
CA ASP A 8 10.81 4.34 -16.25
C ASP A 8 10.17 5.71 -15.94
N GLU A 9 8.90 5.73 -15.54
CA GLU A 9 8.16 6.95 -15.22
C GLU A 9 8.63 7.57 -13.90
N ASP A 10 8.70 6.77 -12.83
CA ASP A 10 9.20 7.19 -11.52
C ASP A 10 10.65 7.66 -11.59
N ARG A 11 11.48 6.96 -12.38
CA ARG A 11 12.87 7.35 -12.60
C ARG A 11 12.96 8.71 -13.30
N ALA A 12 12.19 8.93 -14.36
CA ALA A 12 12.16 10.21 -15.07
C ALA A 12 11.69 11.35 -14.14
N PHE A 13 10.70 11.10 -13.29
CA PHE A 13 10.24 12.06 -12.28
C PHE A 13 11.34 12.44 -11.28
N VAL A 14 12.05 11.45 -10.72
CA VAL A 14 13.18 11.69 -9.81
C VAL A 14 14.30 12.46 -10.50
N GLU A 15 14.66 12.07 -11.73
CA GLU A 15 15.68 12.76 -12.52
C GLU A 15 15.31 14.23 -12.79
N ASP A 16 14.04 14.51 -13.08
CA ASP A 16 13.57 15.87 -13.31
C ASP A 16 13.66 16.75 -12.07
N LEU A 17 13.27 16.23 -10.90
CA LEU A 17 13.37 16.93 -9.63
C LEU A 17 14.82 17.30 -9.26
N VAL A 18 15.76 16.39 -9.52
CA VAL A 18 17.19 16.63 -9.29
C VAL A 18 17.76 17.61 -10.33
N LYS A 19 17.38 17.45 -11.61
CA LYS A 19 17.81 18.34 -12.70
C LYS A 19 17.37 19.79 -12.45
N HIS A 20 16.17 19.99 -11.91
CA HIS A 20 15.66 21.30 -11.52
C HIS A 20 16.15 21.79 -10.15
N ARG A 21 17.04 21.03 -9.49
CA ARG A 21 17.61 21.32 -8.17
C ARG A 21 16.57 21.51 -7.06
N VAL A 22 15.40 20.88 -7.19
CA VAL A 22 14.43 20.78 -6.11
C VAL A 22 15.00 19.93 -4.98
N TYR A 23 15.73 18.87 -5.34
CA TYR A 23 16.51 18.04 -4.44
C TYR A 23 17.94 17.89 -4.97
N ARG A 24 18.88 17.57 -4.08
CA ARG A 24 20.31 17.44 -4.40
C ARG A 24 20.61 16.16 -5.17
N ASP A 25 19.97 15.07 -4.79
CA ASP A 25 20.20 13.73 -5.32
C ASP A 25 18.94 12.85 -5.15
N ALA A 26 18.95 11.67 -5.76
CA ALA A 26 17.83 10.73 -5.70
C ALA A 26 17.56 10.24 -4.27
N ASP A 27 18.60 10.10 -3.43
CA ASP A 27 18.45 9.67 -2.03
C ASP A 27 17.63 10.68 -1.22
N GLU A 28 17.83 11.97 -1.46
CA GLU A 28 17.05 13.04 -0.83
C GLU A 28 15.59 13.03 -1.28
N VAL A 29 15.32 12.74 -2.56
CA VAL A 29 13.95 12.57 -3.09
C VAL A 29 13.26 11.40 -2.39
N VAL A 30 13.92 10.24 -2.30
CA VAL A 30 13.37 9.05 -1.64
C VAL A 30 13.12 9.33 -0.16
N ALA A 31 14.06 9.97 0.54
CA ALA A 31 13.89 10.32 1.95
C ALA A 31 12.73 11.30 2.18
N ALA A 32 12.54 12.27 1.28
CA ALA A 32 11.41 13.18 1.33
C ALA A 32 10.07 12.46 1.07
N GLY A 33 10.03 11.57 0.09
CA GLY A 33 8.86 10.73 -0.21
C GLY A 33 8.47 9.85 0.98
N LEU A 34 9.44 9.18 1.63
CA LEU A 34 9.18 8.36 2.82
C LEU A 34 8.66 9.19 4.01
N ARG A 35 9.18 10.41 4.21
CA ARG A 35 8.65 11.32 5.24
C ARG A 35 7.21 11.72 4.94
N LEU A 36 6.87 11.98 3.67
CA LEU A 36 5.51 12.29 3.25
C LEU A 36 4.59 11.11 3.52
N LEU A 37 4.97 9.89 3.15
CA LEU A 37 4.20 8.68 3.42
C LEU A 37 3.95 8.46 4.93
N GLY A 38 4.94 8.76 5.77
CA GLY A 38 4.81 8.67 7.23
C GLY A 38 4.03 9.82 7.88
N SER A 39 3.70 10.88 7.15
CA SER A 39 2.99 12.04 7.68
C SER A 39 1.49 11.77 7.89
N GLU A 40 0.79 12.70 8.56
CA GLU A 40 -0.69 12.65 8.64
C GLU A 40 -1.31 12.76 7.23
N GLU A 41 -0.78 13.63 6.37
CA GLU A 41 -1.24 13.80 4.99
C GLU A 41 -1.07 12.52 4.17
N GLY A 42 0.11 11.88 4.26
CA GLY A 42 0.37 10.62 3.58
C GLY A 42 -0.54 9.49 4.04
N ARG A 43 -0.81 9.39 5.34
CA ARG A 43 -1.79 8.45 5.89
C ARG A 43 -3.21 8.74 5.42
N PHE A 44 -3.58 10.02 5.29
CA PHE A 44 -4.90 10.40 4.80
C PHE A 44 -5.08 10.02 3.32
N ILE A 45 -4.10 10.30 2.47
CA ILE A 45 -4.11 9.91 1.05
C ILE A 45 -4.22 8.38 0.92
N GLU A 46 -3.43 7.63 1.69
CA GLU A 46 -3.49 6.16 1.67
C GLU A 46 -4.86 5.65 2.16
N LEU A 47 -5.46 6.27 3.17
CA LEU A 47 -6.81 5.93 3.60
C LEU A 47 -7.84 6.16 2.49
N GLN A 48 -7.74 7.27 1.75
CA GLN A 48 -8.62 7.53 0.61
C GLN A 48 -8.47 6.46 -0.48
N ARG A 49 -7.23 6.08 -0.81
CA ARG A 49 -6.94 5.02 -1.78
C ARG A 49 -7.55 3.68 -1.35
N LEU A 50 -7.41 3.32 -0.07
CA LEU A 50 -7.99 2.08 0.48
C LEU A 50 -9.53 2.10 0.48
N ILE A 51 -10.14 3.27 0.69
CA ILE A 51 -11.60 3.43 0.57
C ILE A 51 -12.04 3.20 -0.87
N GLU A 52 -11.36 3.81 -1.85
CA GLU A 52 -11.66 3.64 -3.27
C GLU A 52 -11.53 2.18 -3.70
N GLU A 53 -10.44 1.51 -3.32
CA GLU A 53 -10.24 0.07 -3.54
C GLU A 53 -11.40 -0.76 -2.95
N GLY A 54 -11.81 -0.46 -1.71
CA GLY A 54 -12.94 -1.13 -1.07
C GLY A 54 -14.29 -0.87 -1.78
N LEU A 55 -14.50 0.32 -2.34
CA LEU A 55 -15.69 0.63 -3.13
C LEU A 55 -15.69 -0.12 -4.46
N GLU A 56 -14.55 -0.19 -5.13
CA GLU A 56 -14.37 -0.99 -6.36
C GLU A 56 -14.59 -2.48 -6.10
N ASP A 57 -14.14 -3.01 -4.96
CA ASP A 57 -14.41 -4.38 -4.54
C ASP A 57 -15.91 -4.64 -4.35
N VAL A 58 -16.63 -3.70 -3.73
CA VAL A 58 -18.08 -3.78 -3.57
C VAL A 58 -18.79 -3.76 -4.93
N GLU A 59 -18.40 -2.86 -5.82
CA GLU A 59 -18.99 -2.75 -7.17
C GLU A 59 -18.72 -4.00 -8.01
N ALA A 60 -17.50 -4.54 -7.94
CA ALA A 60 -17.12 -5.76 -8.63
C ALA A 60 -17.70 -7.04 -7.99
N GLY A 61 -18.42 -6.92 -6.87
CA GLY A 61 -18.98 -8.05 -6.15
C GLY A 61 -17.93 -8.92 -5.45
N ARG A 62 -16.70 -8.41 -5.25
CA ARG A 62 -15.62 -9.06 -4.48
C ARG A 62 -15.85 -8.93 -2.98
N VAL A 63 -17.08 -9.20 -2.54
CA VAL A 63 -17.51 -9.09 -1.15
C VAL A 63 -18.06 -10.41 -0.65
N HIS A 64 -17.79 -10.70 0.63
CA HIS A 64 -18.42 -11.80 1.33
C HIS A 64 -19.45 -11.25 2.33
N LYS A 65 -20.66 -11.81 2.31
CA LYS A 65 -21.73 -11.40 3.22
C LYS A 65 -21.85 -12.43 4.33
N PHE A 66 -21.74 -11.99 5.57
CA PHE A 66 -21.98 -12.82 6.75
C PHE A 66 -23.40 -12.55 7.29
N GLY A 67 -24.12 -13.60 7.66
CA GLY A 67 -25.43 -13.49 8.29
C GLY A 67 -25.36 -13.12 9.77
N SER A 68 -24.19 -13.27 10.40
CA SER A 68 -23.96 -12.88 11.79
C SER A 68 -22.49 -12.59 12.09
N ALA A 69 -22.22 -11.88 13.19
CA ALA A 69 -20.85 -11.68 13.69
C ALA A 69 -20.17 -13.00 14.07
N GLU A 70 -20.93 -14.00 14.54
CA GLU A 70 -20.40 -15.31 14.91
C GLU A 70 -19.89 -16.09 13.68
N GLU A 71 -20.64 -16.04 12.58
CA GLU A 71 -20.23 -16.63 11.29
C GLU A 71 -18.95 -15.98 10.75
N MET A 72 -18.87 -14.64 10.81
CA MET A 72 -17.67 -13.89 10.45
C MET A 72 -16.47 -14.30 11.33
N LEU A 73 -16.67 -14.43 12.64
CA LEU A 73 -15.61 -14.83 13.57
C LEU A 73 -15.10 -16.25 13.28
N VAL A 74 -15.98 -17.19 12.96
CA VAL A 74 -15.61 -18.56 12.56
C VAL A 74 -14.77 -18.53 11.29
N ASP A 75 -15.17 -17.74 10.30
CA ASP A 75 -14.43 -17.63 9.04
C ASP A 75 -13.02 -17.04 9.22
N ILE A 76 -12.90 -15.96 10.01
CA ILE A 76 -11.60 -15.35 10.34
C ILE A 76 -10.66 -16.35 11.02
N LYS A 77 -11.18 -17.16 11.97
CA LYS A 77 -10.38 -18.19 12.65
C LYS A 77 -9.87 -19.24 11.66
N ARG A 78 -10.73 -19.69 10.74
CA ARG A 78 -10.36 -20.64 9.68
C ARG A 78 -9.27 -20.09 8.76
N MET A 79 -9.39 -18.84 8.32
CA MET A 79 -8.37 -18.17 7.49
C MET A 79 -7.02 -18.07 8.21
N ALA A 80 -7.04 -17.74 9.51
CA ALA A 80 -5.84 -17.63 10.33
C ALA A 80 -5.14 -18.98 10.57
N GLU A 81 -5.88 -20.10 10.54
CA GLU A 81 -5.30 -21.45 10.61
C GLU A 81 -4.70 -21.87 9.27
N ALA A 82 -5.38 -21.58 8.16
CA ALA A 82 -4.88 -21.89 6.82
C ALA A 82 -3.56 -21.17 6.48
N SER A 83 -3.41 -19.91 6.90
CA SER A 83 -2.18 -19.15 6.69
C SER A 83 -0.97 -19.75 7.44
N LYS A 84 -1.19 -20.28 8.66
CA LYS A 84 -0.15 -20.95 9.46
C LYS A 84 0.35 -22.24 8.81
N THR A 85 -0.52 -22.99 8.13
CA THR A 85 -0.12 -24.21 7.41
C THR A 85 0.68 -23.88 6.14
N SER A 86 0.39 -22.76 5.47
CA SER A 86 1.13 -22.33 4.28
C SER A 86 2.51 -21.73 4.56
N ALA A 87 2.71 -21.12 5.73
CA ALA A 87 4.00 -20.56 6.15
C ALA A 87 4.96 -21.61 6.76
N GLY A 88 4.52 -22.87 6.91
CA GLY A 88 5.25 -23.96 7.54
C GLY A 88 5.87 -24.98 6.57
N ASN A 89 5.83 -24.75 5.25
CA ASN A 89 6.44 -25.59 4.21
C ASN A 89 7.52 -24.81 3.44
#